data_AF-A0A4Y2AUN9-F1
#
_entry.id   AF-A0A4Y2AUN9-F1
#
_cell.length_a   1.000
_cell.length_b   1.000
_cell.length_c   1.000
_cell.angle_alpha   90.00
_cell.angle_beta   90.00
_cell.angle_gamma   90.00
#
_symmetry.space_group_name_H-M   'P 1'
#
loop_
_entity.id
_entity.type
_entity.pdbx_description
1 polymer ?
#
loop_
_entity_poly.entity_id
_entity_poly.type
_entity_poly.pdbx_seq_one_letter_code
_entity_poly.pdbx_strand_id
1 'polypeptide(L)'
;MPEGIQPTELWFYIILLDGSGTIGHVARTFNAAHRTQITHDTMAKLIMKFERTGTFADASRRGRPKTATDEARSTQVTAAMARSPTKGTRRLSEQMGIGQSSVMRNLQANKWNPLQASIRQRTILTRG
;
A
#
# COMPACT_ATOMS: atom_id res chain seq x y z
N MET A 1 -3.62 5.14 21.94
CA MET A 1 -3.25 3.71 21.84
C MET A 1 -1.93 3.56 22.59
N PRO A 2 -1.90 2.89 23.75
CA PRO A 2 -0.66 2.71 24.51
C PRO A 2 0.31 1.85 23.69
N GLU A 3 1.59 2.20 23.77
CA GLU A 3 2.64 1.56 23.00
C GLU A 3 2.83 0.09 23.39
N GLY A 4 2.92 -0.77 22.38
CA GLY A 4 3.85 -1.90 22.41
C GLY A 4 3.43 -3.19 23.12
N ILE A 5 2.23 -3.73 22.86
CA ILE A 5 2.03 -5.19 23.01
C ILE A 5 2.40 -5.84 21.68
N GLN A 6 3.53 -6.54 21.64
CA GLN A 6 3.93 -7.28 20.45
C GLN A 6 2.98 -8.47 20.26
N PRO A 7 2.35 -8.65 19.07
CA PRO A 7 1.37 -9.71 18.82
C PRO A 7 1.89 -11.13 19.07
N THR A 8 3.22 -11.31 19.12
CA THR A 8 3.91 -12.58 19.40
C THR A 8 3.73 -13.05 20.85
N GLU A 9 3.57 -12.14 21.81
CA GLU A 9 3.39 -12.50 23.23
C GLU A 9 2.00 -13.08 23.48
N LEU A 10 1.00 -12.67 22.70
CA LEU A 10 -0.38 -13.16 22.78
C LEU A 10 -0.56 -14.55 22.16
N TRP A 11 0.33 -14.94 21.25
CA TRP A 11 0.29 -16.23 20.56
C TRP A 11 0.48 -17.41 21.53
N PHE A 12 1.39 -17.29 22.51
CA PHE A 12 1.61 -18.31 23.53
C PHE A 12 0.39 -18.52 24.44
N TYR A 13 -0.30 -17.45 24.85
CA TYR A 13 -1.48 -17.55 25.71
C TYR A 13 -2.72 -18.08 25.00
N ILE A 14 -2.85 -17.83 23.68
CA ILE A 14 -3.95 -18.36 22.88
C ILE A 14 -3.71 -19.83 22.53
N ILE A 15 -2.48 -20.28 22.31
CA ILE A 15 -2.18 -21.73 22.15
C ILE A 15 -2.43 -22.49 23.46
N LEU A 16 -2.17 -21.85 24.61
CA LEU A 16 -2.50 -22.39 25.93
C LEU A 16 -4.02 -22.49 26.19
N LEU A 17 -4.90 -21.99 25.30
CA LEU A 17 -6.35 -22.20 25.37
C LEU A 17 -6.76 -23.67 25.20
N ASP A 18 -5.92 -24.50 24.59
CA ASP A 18 -6.21 -25.93 24.39
C ASP A 18 -6.47 -26.67 25.73
N GLY A 19 -6.05 -26.09 26.86
CA GLY A 19 -6.28 -26.66 28.19
C GLY A 19 -7.28 -25.96 29.12
N SER A 20 -7.70 -24.70 28.88
CA SER A 20 -8.47 -23.92 29.88
C SER A 20 -9.77 -23.23 29.42
N GLY A 21 -10.14 -23.39 28.14
CA GLY A 21 -11.53 -23.32 27.68
C GLY A 21 -12.30 -21.99 27.71
N THR A 22 -11.77 -20.87 28.25
CA THR A 22 -12.53 -19.59 28.23
C THR A 22 -11.68 -18.34 27.94
N ILE A 23 -12.22 -17.46 27.09
CA ILE A 23 -11.64 -16.13 26.76
C ILE A 23 -11.36 -15.32 28.04
N GLY A 24 -12.20 -15.46 29.06
CA GLY A 24 -12.05 -14.75 30.32
C GLY A 24 -10.93 -15.26 31.21
N HIS A 25 -10.53 -16.52 31.08
CA HIS A 25 -9.35 -17.04 31.77
C HIS A 25 -8.08 -16.45 31.14
N VAL A 26 -7.99 -16.44 29.81
CA VAL A 26 -6.86 -15.86 29.07
C VAL A 26 -6.68 -14.37 29.34
N ALA A 27 -7.76 -13.59 29.31
CA ALA A 27 -7.70 -12.16 29.61
C ALA A 27 -7.14 -11.89 31.02
N ARG A 28 -7.56 -12.70 32.02
CA ARG A 28 -7.06 -12.59 33.40
C ARG A 28 -5.59 -12.96 33.51
N THR A 29 -5.17 -14.05 32.90
CA THR A 29 -3.77 -14.50 32.92
C THR A 29 -2.85 -13.50 32.19
N PHE A 30 -3.28 -12.98 31.05
CA PHE A 30 -2.56 -11.93 30.33
C PHE A 30 -2.43 -10.66 31.19
N ASN A 31 -3.53 -10.19 31.77
CA ASN A 31 -3.53 -8.99 32.61
C ASN A 31 -2.73 -9.16 33.92
N ALA A 32 -2.57 -10.40 34.41
CA ALA A 32 -1.72 -10.70 35.56
C ALA A 32 -0.23 -10.68 35.20
N ALA A 33 0.12 -11.13 33.99
CA ALA A 33 1.50 -11.19 33.50
C ALA A 33 2.02 -9.85 32.93
N HIS A 34 1.12 -8.97 32.49
CA HIS A 34 1.48 -7.71 31.80
C HIS A 34 0.87 -6.48 32.49
N ARG A 35 1.60 -5.37 32.48
CA ARG A 35 1.11 -4.08 33.03
C ARG A 35 -0.08 -3.49 32.25
N THR A 36 -0.31 -3.96 31.04
CA THR A 36 -1.39 -3.46 30.17
C THR A 36 -2.62 -4.34 30.32
N GLN A 37 -3.73 -3.74 30.75
CA GLN A 37 -5.01 -4.44 30.85
C GLN A 37 -5.68 -4.51 29.47
N ILE A 38 -5.89 -5.73 28.99
CA ILE A 38 -6.70 -6.03 27.81
C ILE A 38 -8.12 -6.38 28.25
N THR A 39 -9.11 -5.88 27.51
CA THR A 39 -10.53 -6.19 27.72
C THR A 39 -10.94 -7.49 27.03
N HIS A 40 -12.01 -8.13 27.51
CA HIS A 40 -12.59 -9.30 26.88
C HIS A 40 -12.97 -9.06 25.40
N ASP A 41 -13.50 -7.88 25.08
CA ASP A 41 -13.84 -7.48 23.70
C ASP A 41 -12.61 -7.42 22.79
N THR A 42 -11.50 -6.88 23.30
CA THR A 42 -10.23 -6.86 22.56
C THR A 42 -9.71 -8.28 22.31
N MET A 43 -9.81 -9.17 23.31
CA MET A 43 -9.45 -10.58 23.14
C MET A 43 -10.33 -11.29 22.10
N ALA A 44 -11.65 -11.09 22.13
CA ALA A 44 -12.56 -11.66 21.15
C ALA A 44 -12.23 -11.18 19.73
N LYS A 45 -11.93 -9.88 19.55
CA LYS A 45 -11.52 -9.31 18.26
C LYS A 45 -10.22 -9.90 17.74
N LEU A 46 -9.25 -10.16 18.62
CA LEU A 46 -7.98 -10.79 18.25
C LEU A 46 -8.19 -12.24 17.80
N ILE A 47 -9.01 -13.01 18.51
CA ILE A 47 -9.35 -14.40 18.14
C ILE A 47 -10.05 -14.42 16.77
N MET A 48 -11.11 -13.62 16.59
CA MET A 48 -11.80 -13.53 15.29
C MET A 48 -10.88 -13.08 14.16
N LYS A 49 -9.96 -12.15 14.42
CA LYS A 49 -8.96 -11.71 13.43
C LYS A 49 -8.05 -12.88 13.05
N PHE A 50 -7.58 -13.66 14.03
CA PHE A 50 -6.74 -14.82 13.79
C PHE A 50 -7.47 -15.92 13.02
N GLU A 51 -8.68 -16.30 13.40
CA GLU A 51 -9.49 -17.27 12.65
C GLU A 51 -9.69 -16.84 11.19
N ARG A 52 -9.83 -15.53 10.95
CA ARG A 52 -10.04 -14.98 9.61
C ARG A 52 -8.76 -14.89 8.77
N THR A 53 -7.62 -14.54 9.35
CA THR A 53 -6.39 -14.22 8.59
C THR A 53 -5.19 -15.08 8.93
N GLY A 54 -5.27 -15.96 9.92
CA GLY A 54 -4.16 -16.77 10.45
C GLY A 54 -3.04 -15.94 11.08
N THR A 55 -3.26 -14.63 11.29
CA THR A 55 -2.24 -13.69 11.76
C THR A 55 -2.82 -12.63 12.67
N PHE A 56 -2.07 -12.30 13.72
CA PHE A 56 -2.35 -11.17 14.59
C PHE A 56 -1.70 -9.87 14.11
N ALA A 57 -0.86 -9.93 13.05
CA ALA A 57 -0.20 -8.76 12.49
C ALA A 57 -1.21 -7.68 12.09
N ASP A 58 -0.88 -6.43 12.33
CA ASP A 58 -1.73 -5.33 11.92
C ASP A 58 -1.89 -5.30 10.40
N ALA A 59 -3.13 -5.14 9.95
CA ALA A 59 -3.40 -4.91 8.54
C ALA A 59 -2.75 -3.59 8.13
N SER A 60 -2.20 -3.56 6.92
CA SER A 60 -1.73 -2.31 6.34
C SER A 60 -2.87 -1.28 6.40
N ARG A 61 -2.58 -0.13 7.02
CA ARG A 61 -3.58 0.93 7.19
C ARG A 61 -4.02 1.37 5.79
N ARG A 62 -5.32 1.32 5.53
CA ARG A 62 -5.88 1.89 4.30
C ARG A 62 -5.67 3.39 4.34
N GLY A 63 -4.61 3.85 3.67
CA GLY A 63 -4.31 5.28 3.54
C GLY A 63 -5.36 6.02 2.73
N ARG A 64 -5.25 7.34 2.65
CA ARG A 64 -6.06 8.16 1.72
C ARG A 64 -5.88 7.57 0.32
N PRO A 65 -6.97 7.18 -0.37
CA PRO A 65 -6.87 6.79 -1.77
C PRO A 65 -6.17 7.94 -2.50
N LYS A 66 -5.07 7.65 -3.21
CA LYS A 66 -4.62 8.60 -4.22
C LYS A 66 -5.84 8.85 -5.08
N THR A 67 -6.33 10.10 -5.13
CA THR A 67 -7.34 10.51 -6.10
C THR A 67 -6.96 9.81 -7.39
N ALA A 68 -7.87 9.00 -7.94
CA ALA A 68 -7.62 8.26 -9.15
C ALA A 68 -7.21 9.29 -10.21
N THR A 69 -5.91 9.49 -10.38
CA THR A 69 -5.37 10.05 -11.59
C THR A 69 -5.85 9.05 -12.62
N ASP A 70 -6.85 9.45 -13.39
CA ASP A 70 -7.42 8.69 -14.50
C ASP A 70 -6.28 7.90 -15.18
N GLU A 71 -6.30 6.59 -14.99
CA GLU A 71 -5.23 5.70 -15.44
C GLU A 71 -5.07 5.83 -16.97
N ALA A 72 -6.18 6.04 -17.68
CA ALA A 72 -6.18 6.32 -19.11
C ALA A 72 -5.48 7.65 -19.42
N ARG A 73 -5.70 8.72 -18.64
CA ARG A 73 -4.91 9.97 -18.80
C ARG A 73 -3.42 9.74 -18.53
N SER A 74 -3.07 8.93 -17.55
CA SER A 74 -1.67 8.60 -17.25
C SER A 74 -0.99 7.87 -18.42
N THR A 75 -1.69 6.91 -19.02
CA THR A 75 -1.24 6.19 -20.22
C THR A 75 -1.14 7.13 -21.44
N GLN A 76 -2.10 8.03 -21.62
CA GLN A 76 -2.07 9.02 -22.71
C GLN A 76 -0.86 9.97 -22.59
N VAL A 77 -0.51 10.42 -21.38
CA VAL A 77 0.71 11.23 -21.16
C VAL A 77 1.96 10.49 -21.59
N THR A 78 2.08 9.23 -21.21
CA THR A 78 3.23 8.39 -21.56
C THR A 78 3.28 8.12 -23.06
N ALA A 79 2.14 7.85 -23.70
CA ALA A 79 2.04 7.63 -25.14
C ALA A 79 2.38 8.90 -25.94
N ALA A 80 1.89 10.06 -25.52
CA ALA A 80 2.20 11.33 -26.16
C ALA A 80 3.69 11.70 -26.04
N MET A 81 4.32 11.40 -24.89
CA MET A 81 5.77 11.57 -24.73
C MET A 81 6.56 10.55 -25.56
N ALA A 82 6.08 9.30 -25.67
CA ALA A 82 6.67 8.29 -26.55
C ALA A 82 6.64 8.68 -28.03
N ARG A 83 5.65 9.49 -28.44
CA ARG A 83 5.57 10.08 -29.79
C ARG A 83 6.49 11.28 -30.01
N SER A 84 6.99 11.91 -28.96
CA SER A 84 7.96 13.02 -29.07
C SER A 84 8.87 13.08 -27.83
N PRO A 85 9.84 12.17 -27.67
CA PRO A 85 10.65 12.04 -26.45
C PRO A 85 11.49 13.28 -26.12
N THR A 86 11.79 14.10 -27.12
CA THR A 86 12.54 15.36 -26.97
C THR A 86 11.64 16.53 -26.56
N LYS A 87 10.32 16.34 -26.51
CA LYS A 87 9.36 17.38 -26.14
C LYS A 87 9.42 17.64 -24.63
N GLY A 88 9.55 18.91 -24.24
CA GLY A 88 9.54 19.29 -22.83
C GLY A 88 8.17 19.06 -22.16
N THR A 89 8.18 18.76 -20.85
CA THR A 89 6.96 18.50 -20.05
C THR A 89 6.01 19.69 -20.01
N ARG A 90 6.52 20.93 -20.12
CA ARG A 90 5.70 22.14 -20.21
C ARG A 90 4.88 22.21 -21.50
N ARG A 91 5.50 21.93 -22.65
CA ARG A 91 4.80 21.89 -23.95
C ARG A 91 3.79 20.74 -23.99
N LEU A 92 4.14 19.60 -23.40
CA LEU A 92 3.22 18.46 -23.30
C LEU A 92 2.02 18.78 -22.40
N SER A 93 2.23 19.55 -21.33
CA SER A 93 1.20 20.04 -20.43
C SER A 93 0.19 20.93 -21.15
N GLU A 94 0.68 21.91 -21.92
CA GLU A 94 -0.15 22.80 -22.75
C GLU A 94 -0.96 22.00 -23.79
N GLN A 95 -0.33 21.04 -24.47
CA GLN A 95 -0.98 20.20 -25.48
C GLN A 95 -2.14 19.35 -24.90
N MET A 96 -2.00 18.89 -23.66
CA MET A 96 -2.89 17.91 -23.05
C MET A 96 -3.88 18.54 -22.04
N GLY A 97 -3.79 19.85 -21.81
CA GLY A 97 -4.66 20.58 -20.86
C GLY A 97 -4.51 20.10 -19.41
N ILE A 98 -3.33 19.61 -19.03
CA ILE A 98 -3.04 19.11 -17.67
C ILE A 98 -1.89 19.90 -17.06
N GLY A 99 -1.92 20.11 -15.75
CA GLY A 99 -0.82 20.81 -15.07
C GLY A 99 0.52 20.11 -15.26
N GLN A 100 1.59 20.87 -15.47
CA GLN A 100 2.95 20.34 -15.67
C GLN A 100 3.41 19.42 -14.54
N SER A 101 3.04 19.72 -13.29
CA SER A 101 3.32 18.85 -12.14
C SER A 101 2.59 17.50 -12.22
N SER A 102 1.42 17.44 -12.84
CA SER A 102 0.70 16.19 -13.11
C SER A 102 1.38 15.39 -14.22
N VAL A 103 1.88 16.05 -15.27
CA VAL A 103 2.68 15.40 -16.32
C VAL A 103 3.91 14.71 -15.70
N MET A 104 4.67 15.44 -14.88
CA MET A 104 5.88 14.91 -14.25
C MET A 104 5.56 13.73 -13.32
N ARG A 105 4.51 13.84 -12.49
CA ARG A 105 4.06 12.75 -11.62
C ARG A 105 3.65 11.51 -12.40
N ASN A 106 2.94 11.68 -13.52
CA ASN A 106 2.52 10.56 -14.38
C ASN A 106 3.72 9.89 -15.04
N LEU A 107 4.69 10.65 -15.57
CA LEU A 107 5.91 10.09 -16.15
C LEU A 107 6.73 9.32 -15.11
N GLN A 108 6.83 9.83 -13.88
CA GLN A 108 7.53 9.14 -12.79
C GLN A 108 6.81 7.86 -12.38
N ALA A 109 5.48 7.90 -12.23
CA ALA A 109 4.68 6.72 -11.88
C ALA A 109 4.77 5.61 -12.95
N ASN A 110 4.86 5.99 -14.23
CA ASN A 110 5.02 5.05 -15.35
C ASN A 110 6.48 4.68 -15.64
N LYS A 111 7.43 5.07 -14.78
CA LYS A 111 8.87 4.77 -14.95
C LYS A 111 9.42 5.21 -16.32
N TRP A 112 9.00 6.37 -16.81
CA TRP A 112 9.43 6.93 -18.09
C TRP A 112 10.97 7.04 -18.17
N ASN A 113 11.55 6.54 -19.26
CA ASN A 113 12.99 6.64 -19.54
C ASN A 113 13.24 7.32 -20.90
N PRO A 114 13.80 8.54 -20.93
CA PRO A 114 14.00 9.30 -22.17
C PRO A 114 14.99 8.64 -23.14
N LEU A 115 15.99 7.89 -22.64
CA LEU A 115 16.96 7.19 -23.50
C LEU A 115 16.30 6.05 -24.26
N GLN A 116 15.54 5.20 -23.55
CA GLN A 116 14.82 4.08 -24.17
C GLN A 116 13.77 4.57 -25.17
N ALA A 117 13.07 5.66 -24.85
CA ALA A 117 12.08 6.25 -25.75
C ALA A 117 12.70 6.83 -27.03
N SER A 118 13.84 7.49 -26.92
CA SER A 118 14.56 8.07 -28.06
C SER A 118 15.08 6.98 -29.01
N ILE A 119 15.58 5.86 -28.45
CA ILE A 119 16.04 4.71 -29.24
C ILE A 119 14.87 4.11 -30.03
N ARG A 120 13.71 3.87 -29.39
CA ARG A 120 12.52 3.31 -30.06
C ARG A 120 12.04 4.17 -31.22
N GLN A 121 11.99 5.50 -31.05
CA GLN A 121 11.60 6.41 -32.13
C GLN A 121 12.58 6.40 -33.29
N ARG A 122 13.88 6.45 -32.99
CA ARG A 122 14.93 6.45 -34.02
C ARG A 122 14.86 5.16 -34.85
N THR A 123 14.67 4.01 -34.21
CA THR A 123 14.53 2.71 -34.91
C THR A 123 13.30 2.63 -35.81
N ILE A 124 12.19 3.31 -35.47
CA ILE A 124 10.99 3.37 -36.31
C ILE A 124 11.24 4.25 -37.54
N LEU A 125 11.93 5.38 -37.39
CA LEU A 125 12.21 6.32 -38.47
C LEU A 125 13.24 5.82 -39.49
N THR A 126 14.12 4.88 -39.11
CA THR A 126 15.11 4.28 -40.04
C THR A 126 14.64 2.98 -40.69
N ARG A 127 13.42 2.50 -40.39
CA ARG A 127 12.84 1.26 -40.94
C ARG A 127 11.62 1.50 -41.85
N GLY A 128 11.34 2.74 -42.23
CA GLY A 128 10.35 3.10 -43.26
C GLY A 128 11.03 3.68 -44.48
#